data_AF-A0A222GAR6-F1
#
_entry.id   AF-A0A222GAR6-F1
#
_cell.length_a   1.000
_cell.length_b   1.000
_cell.length_c   1.000
_cell.angle_alpha   90.00
_cell.angle_beta   90.00
_cell.angle_gamma   90.00
#
_symmetry.space_group_name_H-M   'P 1'
#
loop_
_entity.id
_entity.type
_entity.pdbx_description
1 polymer ?
#
loop_
_entity_poly.entity_id
_entity_poly.type
_entity_poly.pdbx_seq_one_letter_code
_entity_poly.pdbx_strand_id
1 'polypeptide(L)'
;MKLIKYISILGIFLVSISSNAQSKESFEKQLLLVQHSWAKIYYESSGDAQEDGFEQLENEIASLAKSFPNKAEAWIWHGIVQSSYAGAKGGLGALSLAKAAKKSFEKAIEIDGAAMLGSAYTSLGNLYHQVPGWPIGFGDDDDAKRFLEKSLKLNPDGLDSNYFYGQFMYDERNYKLANEYLLKARSAPERESRPLADQYRQEEVLTLLAKVDKKLRK
;
A
#
# COMPACT_ATOMS: atom_id res chain seq x y z
N MET A 1 8.17 65.25 -38.01
CA MET A 1 8.09 63.79 -38.23
C MET A 1 8.81 63.08 -37.10
N LYS A 2 8.08 62.47 -36.16
CA LYS A 2 8.64 61.69 -35.04
C LYS A 2 8.61 60.21 -35.44
N LEU A 3 9.77 59.57 -35.60
CA LEU A 3 9.88 58.12 -35.78
C LEU A 3 9.71 57.44 -34.42
N ILE A 4 8.63 56.68 -34.25
CA ILE A 4 8.45 55.78 -33.11
C ILE A 4 9.09 54.44 -33.49
N LYS A 5 10.19 54.09 -32.82
CA LYS A 5 10.80 52.74 -32.87
C LYS A 5 9.92 51.80 -32.04
N TYR A 6 9.20 50.90 -32.70
CA TYR A 6 8.58 49.75 -32.05
C TYR A 6 9.66 48.72 -31.74
N ILE A 7 9.97 48.55 -30.44
CA ILE A 7 10.78 47.45 -29.94
C ILE A 7 9.82 46.27 -29.75
N SER A 8 9.89 45.30 -30.65
CA SER A 8 9.21 44.02 -30.50
C SER A 8 9.88 43.20 -29.39
N ILE A 9 9.30 43.17 -28.20
CA ILE A 9 9.64 42.20 -27.16
C ILE A 9 8.74 40.98 -27.41
N LEU A 10 9.22 40.02 -28.20
CA LEU A 10 8.64 38.67 -28.25
C LEU A 10 9.62 37.75 -27.52
N GLY A 11 9.50 37.75 -26.19
CA GLY A 11 10.31 36.93 -25.29
C GLY A 11 9.68 35.55 -25.07
N ILE A 12 10.38 34.54 -25.61
CA ILE A 12 10.23 33.09 -25.50
C ILE A 12 9.56 32.61 -24.19
N PHE A 13 8.43 31.90 -24.33
CA PHE A 13 7.72 31.21 -23.23
C PHE A 13 7.52 29.73 -23.60
N LEU A 14 8.60 28.94 -23.75
CA LEU A 14 8.48 27.55 -24.23
C LEU A 14 9.55 26.57 -23.65
N VAL A 15 9.80 26.55 -22.34
CA VAL A 15 10.73 25.53 -21.74
C VAL A 15 10.18 24.78 -20.51
N SER A 16 9.01 25.11 -19.96
CA SER A 16 8.60 24.54 -18.65
C SER A 16 7.88 23.17 -18.70
N ILE A 17 7.68 22.56 -19.86
CA ILE A 17 6.88 21.31 -19.97
C ILE A 17 7.75 20.05 -19.79
N SER A 18 9.03 20.09 -20.16
CA SER A 18 9.89 18.90 -20.19
C SER A 18 10.35 18.40 -18.80
N SER A 19 10.43 19.28 -17.80
CA SER A 19 10.94 18.92 -16.46
C SER A 19 9.95 18.09 -15.63
N ASN A 20 8.64 18.34 -15.77
CA ASN A 20 7.60 17.62 -15.03
C ASN A 20 7.35 16.19 -15.54
N ALA A 21 7.52 15.96 -16.84
CA ALA A 21 7.43 14.62 -17.41
C ALA A 21 8.59 13.73 -16.93
N GLN A 22 9.82 14.29 -16.95
CA GLN A 22 11.02 13.59 -16.49
C GLN A 22 10.96 13.22 -15.00
N SER A 23 10.43 14.11 -14.15
CA SER A 23 10.31 13.86 -12.71
C SER A 23 9.23 12.81 -12.40
N LYS A 24 8.11 12.81 -13.13
CA LYS A 24 7.06 11.79 -13.02
C LYS A 24 7.57 10.40 -13.41
N GLU A 25 8.23 10.28 -14.56
CA GLU A 25 8.79 9.00 -15.02
C GLU A 25 9.84 8.46 -14.04
N SER A 26 10.69 9.35 -13.52
CA SER A 26 11.68 8.99 -12.48
C SER A 26 11.01 8.48 -11.20
N PHE A 27 9.93 9.12 -10.76
CA PHE A 27 9.16 8.68 -9.59
C PHE A 27 8.53 7.30 -9.79
N GLU A 28 7.83 7.09 -10.92
CA GLU A 28 7.15 5.82 -11.20
C GLU A 28 8.13 4.65 -11.28
N LYS A 29 9.31 4.85 -11.88
CA LYS A 29 10.38 3.85 -11.92
C LYS A 29 10.93 3.53 -10.54
N GLN A 30 11.24 4.54 -9.72
CA GLN A 30 11.74 4.33 -8.36
C GLN A 30 10.71 3.63 -7.47
N LEU A 31 9.44 4.04 -7.57
CA LEU A 31 8.37 3.41 -6.83
C LEU A 31 8.24 1.93 -7.23
N LEU A 32 8.25 1.63 -8.53
CA LEU A 32 8.15 0.25 -9.02
C LEU A 32 9.29 -0.64 -8.51
N LEU A 33 10.52 -0.11 -8.43
CA LEU A 33 11.65 -0.83 -7.83
C LEU A 33 11.38 -1.17 -6.35
N VAL A 34 10.86 -0.21 -5.57
CA VAL A 34 10.46 -0.47 -4.17
C VAL A 34 9.40 -1.57 -4.09
N GLN A 35 8.42 -1.57 -5.00
CA GLN A 35 7.36 -2.59 -5.04
C GLN A 35 7.91 -4.00 -5.30
N HIS A 36 8.86 -4.11 -6.24
CA HIS A 36 9.51 -5.38 -6.56
C HIS A 36 10.41 -5.87 -5.44
N SER A 37 11.20 -4.98 -4.85
CA SER A 37 12.05 -5.29 -3.69
C SER A 37 11.20 -5.74 -2.50
N TRP A 38 10.11 -5.04 -2.22
CA TRP A 38 9.16 -5.42 -1.17
C TRP A 38 8.64 -6.85 -1.37
N ALA A 39 8.20 -7.21 -2.58
CA ALA A 39 7.67 -8.53 -2.85
C ALA A 39 8.70 -9.64 -2.61
N LYS A 40 9.95 -9.43 -3.05
CA LYS A 40 11.04 -10.39 -2.79
C LYS A 40 11.34 -10.52 -1.31
N ILE A 41 11.50 -9.40 -0.60
CA ILE A 41 11.81 -9.44 0.84
C ILE A 41 10.66 -10.08 1.64
N TYR A 42 9.41 -9.72 1.32
CA TYR A 42 8.25 -10.21 2.05
C TYR A 42 8.02 -11.71 1.84
N TYR A 43 8.12 -12.21 0.60
CA TYR A 43 7.75 -13.58 0.28
C TYR A 43 8.92 -14.57 0.18
N GLU A 44 10.13 -14.10 -0.17
CA GLU A 44 11.28 -14.99 -0.48
C GLU A 44 12.38 -14.95 0.59
N SER A 45 12.31 -14.03 1.57
CA SER A 45 13.26 -13.93 2.69
C SER A 45 12.62 -14.33 4.02
N SER A 46 13.44 -14.64 5.02
CA SER A 46 12.99 -14.88 6.40
C SER A 46 14.10 -14.57 7.41
N GLY A 47 13.74 -14.42 8.68
CA GLY A 47 14.68 -14.15 9.78
C GLY A 47 15.48 -12.87 9.57
N ASP A 48 16.75 -12.87 10.00
CA ASP A 48 17.65 -11.71 9.94
C ASP A 48 17.74 -11.11 8.51
N ALA A 49 17.78 -11.96 7.48
CA ALA A 49 17.84 -11.50 6.09
C ALA A 49 16.59 -10.72 5.65
N GLN A 50 15.43 -11.06 6.21
CA GLN A 50 14.20 -10.31 5.97
C GLN A 50 14.18 -9.00 6.74
N GLU A 51 14.66 -9.00 7.99
CA GLU A 51 14.78 -7.79 8.80
C GLU A 51 15.71 -6.77 8.15
N ASP A 52 16.94 -7.18 7.78
CA ASP A 52 17.94 -6.34 7.13
C ASP A 52 17.45 -5.81 5.77
N GLY A 53 16.77 -6.66 5.00
CA GLY A 53 16.18 -6.27 3.72
C GLY A 53 15.13 -5.18 3.88
N PHE A 54 14.26 -5.29 4.88
CA PHE A 54 13.27 -4.25 5.16
C PHE A 54 13.87 -2.97 5.74
N GLU A 55 14.92 -3.06 6.55
CA GLU A 55 15.63 -1.86 7.03
C GLU A 55 16.22 -1.05 5.86
N GLN A 56 16.85 -1.72 4.89
CA GLN A 56 17.37 -1.07 3.69
C GLN A 56 16.24 -0.47 2.85
N LEU A 57 15.18 -1.24 2.59
CA LEU A 57 14.05 -0.78 1.79
C LEU A 57 13.32 0.40 2.45
N GLU A 58 13.25 0.44 3.78
CA GLU A 58 12.66 1.55 4.52
C GLU A 58 13.43 2.86 4.30
N ASN A 59 14.77 2.80 4.24
CA ASN A 59 15.58 3.98 3.93
C ASN A 59 15.33 4.50 2.50
N GLU A 60 15.18 3.59 1.53
CA GLU A 60 14.90 3.93 0.13
C GLU A 60 13.53 4.62 -0.01
N ILE A 61 12.47 4.00 0.52
CA ILE A 61 11.12 4.56 0.39
C ILE A 61 10.94 5.84 1.22
N ALA A 62 11.60 5.97 2.38
CA ALA A 62 11.59 7.22 3.15
C ALA A 62 12.24 8.37 2.36
N SER A 63 13.35 8.11 1.67
CA SER A 63 14.00 9.09 0.80
C SER A 63 13.11 9.48 -0.40
N LEU A 64 12.42 8.51 -0.98
CA LEU A 64 11.47 8.76 -2.07
C LEU A 64 10.28 9.62 -1.60
N ALA A 65 9.67 9.27 -0.46
CA ALA A 65 8.58 10.05 0.14
C ALA A 65 9.01 11.48 0.48
N LYS A 66 10.25 11.68 0.96
CA LYS A 66 10.82 13.01 1.21
C LYS A 66 11.05 13.81 -0.09
N SER A 67 11.47 13.14 -1.16
CA SER A 67 11.67 13.77 -2.47
C SER A 67 10.35 14.13 -3.16
N PHE A 68 9.28 13.40 -2.86
CA PHE A 68 7.96 13.56 -3.45
C PHE A 68 6.86 13.66 -2.37
N PRO A 69 6.90 14.69 -1.50
CA PRO A 69 6.04 14.74 -0.30
C PRO A 69 4.55 14.88 -0.62
N ASN A 70 4.19 15.30 -1.84
CA ASN A 70 2.82 15.46 -2.31
C ASN A 70 2.34 14.28 -3.17
N LYS A 71 3.07 13.16 -3.22
CA LYS A 71 2.66 11.93 -3.89
C LYS A 71 2.12 10.94 -2.86
N ALA A 72 0.81 10.70 -2.89
CA ALA A 72 0.17 9.76 -1.98
C ALA A 72 0.79 8.36 -2.11
N GLU A 73 1.13 7.94 -3.34
CA GLU A 73 1.70 6.63 -3.64
C GLU A 73 3.03 6.39 -2.90
N ALA A 74 3.84 7.44 -2.71
CA ALA A 74 5.09 7.33 -1.94
C ALA A 74 4.81 7.00 -0.48
N TRP A 75 3.84 7.69 0.13
CA TRP A 75 3.43 7.47 1.53
C TRP A 75 2.67 6.15 1.73
N ILE A 76 1.90 5.69 0.73
CA ILE A 76 1.28 4.36 0.72
C ILE A 76 2.35 3.29 0.84
N TRP A 77 3.36 3.33 -0.05
CA TRP A 77 4.42 2.34 -0.03
C TRP A 77 5.33 2.47 1.19
N HIS A 78 5.53 3.69 1.69
CA HIS A 78 6.23 3.90 2.96
C HIS A 78 5.53 3.16 4.10
N GLY A 79 4.21 3.33 4.23
CA GLY A 79 3.43 2.61 5.23
C GLY A 79 3.44 1.09 5.04
N ILE A 80 3.39 0.60 3.80
CA ILE A 80 3.45 -0.85 3.49
C ILE A 80 4.79 -1.44 3.92
N VAL A 81 5.90 -0.77 3.61
CA VAL A 81 7.24 -1.20 4.01
C VAL A 81 7.36 -1.19 5.53
N GLN A 82 6.92 -0.11 6.20
CA GLN A 82 6.95 -0.01 7.66
C GLN A 82 6.13 -1.09 8.37
N SER A 83 4.91 -1.37 7.90
CA SER A 83 4.07 -2.40 8.51
C SER A 83 4.61 -3.82 8.27
N SER A 84 5.21 -4.06 7.11
CA SER A 84 5.86 -5.33 6.79
C SER A 84 7.14 -5.53 7.62
N TYR A 85 7.94 -4.47 7.77
CA TYR A 85 9.12 -4.44 8.63
C TYR A 85 8.73 -4.69 10.09
N ALA A 86 7.63 -4.09 10.57
CA ALA A 86 7.12 -4.36 11.91
C ALA A 86 6.84 -5.86 12.12
N GLY A 87 6.25 -6.53 11.12
CA GLY A 87 5.99 -7.96 11.15
C GLY A 87 7.27 -8.79 11.22
N ALA A 88 8.30 -8.43 10.43
CA ALA A 88 9.58 -9.14 10.42
C ALA A 88 10.37 -8.95 11.73
N LYS A 89 10.43 -7.72 12.26
CA LYS A 89 11.24 -7.35 13.43
C LYS A 89 10.68 -7.90 14.75
N GLY A 90 9.35 -7.94 14.89
CA GLY A 90 8.70 -8.34 16.13
C GLY A 90 9.05 -7.47 17.35
N GLY A 91 8.65 -7.92 18.54
CA GLY A 91 9.00 -7.30 19.82
C GLY A 91 8.61 -5.82 19.96
N LEU A 92 9.37 -5.07 20.75
CA LEU A 92 9.11 -3.65 21.00
C LEU A 92 9.37 -2.77 19.76
N GLY A 93 10.26 -3.19 18.86
CA GLY A 93 10.56 -2.49 17.62
C GLY A 93 9.38 -2.49 16.64
N ALA A 94 8.62 -3.59 16.59
CA ALA A 94 7.44 -3.73 15.74
C ALA A 94 6.38 -2.66 16.01
N LEU A 95 6.11 -2.36 17.28
CA LEU A 95 5.06 -1.40 17.63
C LEU A 95 5.39 0.03 17.19
N SER A 96 6.67 0.43 17.28
CA SER A 96 7.12 1.74 16.80
C SER A 96 6.94 1.86 15.28
N LEU A 97 7.36 0.82 14.54
CA LEU A 97 7.20 0.73 13.09
C LEU A 97 5.72 0.72 12.68
N ALA A 98 4.85 -0.01 13.39
CA ALA A 98 3.42 -0.01 13.14
C ALA A 98 2.80 1.39 13.35
N LYS A 99 3.22 2.12 14.39
CA LYS A 99 2.77 3.51 14.62
C LYS A 99 3.27 4.45 13.51
N ALA A 100 4.48 4.23 12.99
CA ALA A 100 4.98 4.97 11.83
C ALA A 100 4.17 4.65 10.57
N ALA A 101 3.89 3.37 10.30
CA ALA A 101 3.08 2.92 9.19
C ALA A 101 1.69 3.57 9.19
N LYS A 102 1.03 3.60 10.36
CA LYS A 102 -0.25 4.30 10.53
C LYS A 102 -0.18 5.76 10.08
N LYS A 103 0.84 6.51 10.54
CA LYS A 103 1.03 7.92 10.15
C LYS A 103 1.26 8.08 8.65
N SER A 104 2.04 7.18 8.04
CA SER A 104 2.29 7.19 6.59
C SER A 104 1.00 6.96 5.79
N PHE A 105 0.17 6.00 6.21
CA PHE A 105 -1.14 5.78 5.57
C PHE A 105 -2.10 6.95 5.77
N GLU A 106 -2.17 7.53 6.97
CA GLU A 106 -2.97 8.72 7.24
C GLU A 106 -2.52 9.89 6.36
N LYS A 107 -1.21 10.07 6.18
CA LYS A 107 -0.66 11.09 5.30
C LYS A 107 -1.03 10.85 3.84
N ALA A 108 -0.95 9.61 3.37
CA ALA A 108 -1.39 9.25 2.02
C ALA A 108 -2.88 9.58 1.80
N ILE A 109 -3.73 9.25 2.77
CA ILE A 109 -5.18 9.51 2.72
C ILE A 109 -5.46 11.02 2.67
N GLU A 110 -4.71 11.82 3.43
CA GLU A 110 -4.81 13.29 3.41
C GLU A 110 -4.46 13.87 2.03
N ILE A 111 -3.43 13.32 1.36
CA ILE A 111 -2.99 13.77 0.04
C ILE A 111 -3.99 13.35 -1.04
N ASP A 112 -4.28 12.05 -1.13
CA ASP A 112 -5.25 11.48 -2.06
C ASP A 112 -5.68 10.08 -1.56
N GLY A 113 -6.82 10.01 -0.87
CA GLY A 113 -7.38 8.75 -0.39
C GLY A 113 -7.83 7.78 -1.49
N ALA A 114 -7.98 8.23 -2.75
CA ALA A 114 -8.30 7.36 -3.87
C ALA A 114 -7.04 6.82 -4.58
N ALA A 115 -5.85 7.34 -4.25
CA ALA A 115 -4.59 6.92 -4.84
C ALA A 115 -4.40 5.40 -4.73
N MET A 116 -3.87 4.82 -5.81
CA MET A 116 -3.72 3.37 -5.94
C MET A 116 -5.01 2.59 -5.62
N LEU A 117 -6.16 3.12 -6.05
CA LEU A 117 -7.49 2.53 -5.82
C LEU A 117 -7.76 2.30 -4.33
N GLY A 118 -7.40 3.27 -3.47
CA GLY A 118 -7.66 3.18 -2.04
C GLY A 118 -6.73 2.24 -1.27
N SER A 119 -5.54 1.93 -1.79
CA SER A 119 -4.59 1.01 -1.13
C SER A 119 -4.23 1.43 0.30
N ALA A 120 -4.18 2.74 0.60
CA ALA A 120 -3.95 3.23 1.95
C ALA A 120 -5.01 2.73 2.93
N TYR A 121 -6.28 2.72 2.52
CA TYR A 121 -7.38 2.22 3.34
C TYR A 121 -7.31 0.70 3.56
N THR A 122 -6.93 -0.07 2.52
CA THR A 122 -6.70 -1.51 2.64
C THR A 122 -5.65 -1.80 3.71
N SER A 123 -4.48 -1.18 3.55
CA SER A 123 -3.31 -1.44 4.40
C SER A 123 -3.52 -0.93 5.82
N LEU A 124 -4.14 0.24 5.98
CA LEU A 124 -4.45 0.79 7.30
C LEU A 124 -5.50 -0.06 8.02
N GLY A 125 -6.56 -0.48 7.33
CA GLY A 125 -7.57 -1.36 7.90
C GLY A 125 -6.99 -2.70 8.37
N ASN A 126 -6.16 -3.34 7.54
CA ASN A 126 -5.43 -4.54 7.95
C ASN A 126 -4.52 -4.26 9.16
N LEU A 127 -3.81 -3.14 9.17
CA LEU A 127 -2.91 -2.79 10.28
C LEU A 127 -3.67 -2.63 11.61
N TYR A 128 -4.83 -1.96 11.60
CA TYR A 128 -5.70 -1.84 12.77
C TYR A 128 -6.15 -3.19 13.33
N HIS A 129 -6.42 -4.17 12.45
CA HIS A 129 -6.81 -5.52 12.87
C HIS A 129 -5.64 -6.32 13.47
N GLN A 130 -4.42 -6.13 12.95
CA GLN A 130 -3.25 -6.94 13.33
C GLN A 130 -2.52 -6.45 14.58
N VAL A 131 -2.58 -5.15 14.89
CA VAL A 131 -1.86 -4.58 16.04
C VAL A 131 -2.64 -4.76 17.35
N PRO A 132 -1.96 -4.87 18.51
CA PRO A 132 -2.65 -4.88 19.80
C PRO A 132 -3.45 -3.59 20.05
N GLY A 133 -4.57 -3.71 20.77
CA GLY A 133 -5.36 -2.56 21.20
C GLY A 133 -4.76 -1.78 22.37
N TRP A 134 -5.54 -0.81 22.88
CA TRP A 134 -5.17 0.00 24.04
C TRP A 134 -4.98 -0.87 25.31
N PRO A 135 -3.99 -0.57 26.19
CA PRO A 135 -3.11 0.61 26.21
C PRO A 135 -1.78 0.44 25.46
N ILE A 136 -1.51 -0.73 24.89
CA ILE A 136 -0.19 -1.03 24.33
C ILE A 136 -0.07 -0.50 22.90
N GLY A 137 -1.07 -0.77 22.06
CA GLY A 137 -1.13 -0.31 20.68
C GLY A 137 -2.37 0.50 20.38
N PHE A 138 -2.78 0.46 19.11
CA PHE A 138 -3.88 1.23 18.57
C PHE A 138 -4.88 0.36 17.79
N GLY A 139 -4.73 -0.95 17.86
CA GLY A 139 -5.61 -1.87 17.15
C GLY A 139 -7.05 -1.74 17.60
N ASP A 140 -7.95 -1.81 16.62
CA ASP A 140 -9.37 -1.57 16.80
C ASP A 140 -10.12 -2.16 15.58
N ASP A 141 -10.96 -3.17 15.83
CA ASP A 141 -11.65 -3.90 14.76
C ASP A 141 -12.78 -3.09 14.11
N ASP A 142 -13.34 -2.10 14.81
CA ASP A 142 -14.34 -1.19 14.25
C ASP A 142 -13.67 -0.24 13.24
N ASP A 143 -12.49 0.30 13.59
CA ASP A 143 -11.65 1.07 12.68
C ASP A 143 -11.18 0.21 11.50
N ALA A 144 -10.71 -1.02 11.76
CA ALA A 144 -10.28 -1.97 10.74
C ALA A 144 -11.39 -2.20 9.70
N LYS A 145 -12.59 -2.56 10.16
CA LYS A 145 -13.76 -2.78 9.32
C LYS A 145 -14.10 -1.53 8.50
N ARG A 146 -14.15 -0.36 9.13
CA ARG A 146 -14.49 0.91 8.47
C ARG A 146 -13.52 1.20 7.31
N PHE A 147 -12.22 1.02 7.52
CA PHE A 147 -11.22 1.25 6.49
C PHE A 147 -11.25 0.19 5.38
N LEU A 148 -11.40 -1.09 5.71
CA LEU A 148 -11.51 -2.14 4.69
C LEU A 148 -12.77 -1.98 3.83
N GLU A 149 -13.92 -1.62 4.41
CA GLU A 149 -15.14 -1.32 3.65
C GLU A 149 -14.97 -0.10 2.74
N LYS A 150 -14.23 0.92 3.19
CA LYS A 150 -13.89 2.08 2.36
C LYS A 150 -13.01 1.69 1.18
N SER A 151 -12.04 0.80 1.40
CA SER A 151 -11.20 0.24 0.34
C SER A 151 -12.03 -0.52 -0.71
N LEU A 152 -12.95 -1.38 -0.28
CA LEU A 152 -13.83 -2.12 -1.19
C LEU A 152 -14.70 -1.19 -2.07
N LYS A 153 -15.13 -0.04 -1.55
CA LYS A 153 -15.86 0.95 -2.35
C LYS A 153 -15.01 1.58 -3.46
N LEU A 154 -13.70 1.68 -3.25
CA LEU A 154 -12.76 2.27 -4.22
C LEU A 154 -12.20 1.21 -5.19
N ASN A 155 -12.06 -0.04 -4.73
CA ASN A 155 -11.53 -1.15 -5.51
C ASN A 155 -12.32 -2.43 -5.27
N PRO A 156 -13.57 -2.52 -5.80
CA PRO A 156 -14.47 -3.63 -5.54
C PRO A 156 -13.97 -4.96 -6.11
N ASP A 157 -13.16 -4.92 -7.16
CA ASP A 157 -12.64 -6.09 -7.87
C ASP A 157 -11.14 -6.34 -7.60
N GLY A 158 -10.55 -5.58 -6.67
CA GLY A 158 -9.12 -5.62 -6.37
C GLY A 158 -8.72 -6.87 -5.59
N LEU A 159 -7.54 -7.41 -5.90
CA LEU A 159 -6.97 -8.57 -5.22
C LEU A 159 -6.79 -8.31 -3.70
N ASP A 160 -6.05 -7.25 -3.34
CA ASP A 160 -5.71 -6.98 -1.94
C ASP A 160 -6.93 -6.52 -1.12
N SER A 161 -7.79 -5.65 -1.68
CA SER A 161 -8.98 -5.14 -0.99
C SER A 161 -9.93 -6.28 -0.60
N ASN A 162 -10.18 -7.20 -1.53
CA ASN A 162 -11.03 -8.36 -1.29
C ASN A 162 -10.33 -9.40 -0.40
N TYR A 163 -9.03 -9.65 -0.57
CA TYR A 163 -8.30 -10.60 0.28
C TYR A 163 -8.32 -10.17 1.74
N PHE A 164 -7.91 -8.93 2.05
CA PHE A 164 -7.80 -8.48 3.43
C PHE A 164 -9.17 -8.32 4.10
N TYR A 165 -10.22 -7.93 3.38
CA TYR A 165 -11.58 -7.97 3.93
C TYR A 165 -12.08 -9.40 4.14
N GLY A 166 -11.77 -10.32 3.23
CA GLY A 166 -12.06 -11.74 3.39
C GLY A 166 -11.36 -12.35 4.60
N GLN A 167 -10.11 -11.98 4.84
CA GLN A 167 -9.33 -12.35 6.03
C GLN A 167 -9.97 -11.80 7.30
N PHE A 168 -10.27 -10.50 7.34
CA PHE A 168 -10.97 -9.88 8.48
C PHE A 168 -12.29 -10.61 8.79
N MET A 169 -13.09 -10.96 7.77
CA MET A 169 -14.34 -11.70 7.97
C MET A 169 -14.12 -13.15 8.43
N TYR A 170 -13.02 -13.78 8.04
CA TYR A 170 -12.67 -15.10 8.54
C TYR A 170 -12.31 -15.05 10.03
N ASP A 171 -11.53 -14.05 10.44
CA ASP A 171 -11.11 -13.85 11.83
C ASP A 171 -12.31 -13.51 12.74
N GLU A 172 -13.26 -12.72 12.22
CA GLU A 172 -14.59 -12.45 12.82
C GLU A 172 -15.57 -13.63 12.76
N ARG A 173 -15.12 -14.80 12.28
CA ARG A 173 -15.89 -16.04 12.14
C ARG A 173 -17.11 -15.93 11.21
N ASN A 174 -17.20 -14.87 10.40
CA ASN A 174 -18.19 -14.74 9.34
C ASN A 174 -17.70 -15.45 8.07
N TYR A 175 -17.62 -16.78 8.14
CA TYR A 175 -17.02 -17.60 7.09
C TYR A 175 -17.76 -17.50 5.74
N LYS A 176 -19.07 -17.23 5.74
CA LYS A 176 -19.84 -17.04 4.49
C LYS A 176 -19.37 -15.79 3.77
N LEU A 177 -19.23 -14.68 4.49
CA LEU A 177 -18.76 -13.42 3.90
C LEU A 177 -17.28 -13.52 3.53
N ALA A 178 -16.46 -14.16 4.36
CA ALA A 178 -15.07 -14.47 4.01
C ALA A 178 -14.97 -15.19 2.66
N ASN A 179 -15.76 -16.25 2.47
CA ASN A 179 -15.79 -17.00 1.21
C ASN A 179 -16.14 -16.11 0.01
N GLU A 180 -17.18 -15.28 0.13
CA GLU A 180 -17.62 -14.39 -0.95
C GLU A 180 -16.50 -13.47 -1.41
N TYR A 181 -15.85 -12.78 -0.48
CA TYR A 181 -14.79 -11.82 -0.81
C TYR A 181 -13.51 -12.52 -1.26
N LEU A 182 -13.16 -13.69 -0.73
CA LEU A 182 -11.99 -14.42 -1.21
C LEU A 182 -12.18 -14.98 -2.62
N LEU A 183 -13.41 -15.32 -3.03
CA LEU A 183 -13.69 -15.67 -4.42
C LEU A 183 -13.57 -14.48 -5.37
N LYS A 184 -13.93 -13.27 -4.91
CA LYS A 184 -13.66 -12.02 -5.65
C LYS A 184 -12.15 -11.78 -5.77
N ALA A 185 -11.41 -11.91 -4.68
CA ALA A 185 -9.95 -11.79 -4.68
C ALA A 185 -9.31 -12.78 -5.67
N ARG A 186 -9.75 -14.04 -5.67
CA ARG A 186 -9.28 -15.08 -6.61
C ARG A 186 -9.51 -14.71 -8.07
N SER A 187 -10.59 -13.99 -8.36
CA SER A 187 -10.99 -13.60 -9.71
C SER A 187 -10.47 -12.22 -10.13
N ALA A 188 -9.68 -11.57 -9.26
CA ALA A 188 -9.16 -10.23 -9.51
C ALA A 188 -8.22 -10.21 -10.72
N PRO A 189 -8.21 -9.12 -11.52
CA PRO A 189 -7.30 -8.98 -12.64
C PRO A 189 -5.84 -8.92 -12.18
N GLU A 190 -4.95 -9.54 -12.93
CA GLU A 190 -3.52 -9.49 -12.69
C GLU A 190 -2.96 -8.08 -12.89
N ARG A 191 -2.01 -7.71 -12.04
CA ARG A 191 -1.25 -6.48 -12.14
C ARG A 191 0.04 -6.79 -12.88
N GLU A 192 0.06 -6.53 -14.19
CA GLU A 192 1.21 -6.83 -15.06
C GLU A 192 2.54 -6.26 -14.54
N SER A 193 2.49 -5.13 -13.82
CA SER A 193 3.67 -4.51 -13.21
C SER A 193 4.14 -5.19 -11.93
N ARG A 194 3.36 -6.08 -11.29
CA ARG A 194 3.66 -6.71 -10.00
C ARG A 194 3.36 -8.23 -9.99
N PRO A 195 3.86 -9.01 -10.96
CA PRO A 195 3.49 -10.43 -11.11
C PRO A 195 3.87 -11.29 -9.91
N LEU A 196 5.04 -11.05 -9.29
CA LEU A 196 5.50 -11.82 -8.13
C LEU A 196 4.57 -11.64 -6.92
N ALA A 197 4.19 -10.40 -6.62
CA ALA A 197 3.30 -10.11 -5.49
C ALA A 197 1.91 -10.72 -5.70
N ASP A 198 1.40 -10.68 -6.94
CA ASP A 198 0.10 -11.26 -7.29
C ASP A 198 0.12 -12.78 -7.20
N GLN A 199 1.17 -13.44 -7.66
CA GLN A 199 1.33 -14.90 -7.54
C GLN A 199 1.21 -15.34 -6.08
N TYR A 200 2.03 -14.78 -5.19
CA TYR A 200 1.99 -15.16 -3.78
C TYR A 200 0.66 -14.78 -3.10
N ARG A 201 0.08 -13.62 -3.42
CA ARG A 201 -1.22 -13.24 -2.88
C ARG A 201 -2.34 -14.17 -3.33
N GLN A 202 -2.29 -14.70 -4.57
CA GLN A 202 -3.22 -15.72 -5.04
C GLN A 202 -3.06 -17.04 -4.26
N GLU A 203 -1.83 -17.44 -3.92
CA GLU A 203 -1.57 -18.60 -3.06
C GLU A 203 -2.14 -18.40 -1.64
N GLU A 204 -2.01 -17.20 -1.08
CA GLU A 204 -2.62 -16.83 0.20
C GLU A 204 -4.15 -16.90 0.15
N VAL A 205 -4.76 -16.39 -0.94
CA VAL A 205 -6.22 -16.49 -1.17
C VAL A 205 -6.67 -17.95 -1.18
N LEU A 206 -5.99 -18.83 -1.93
CA LEU A 206 -6.32 -20.25 -2.01
C LEU A 206 -6.16 -20.95 -0.65
N THR A 207 -5.11 -20.61 0.09
CA THR A 207 -4.85 -21.14 1.43
C THR A 207 -5.96 -20.76 2.40
N LEU A 208 -6.42 -19.51 2.36
CA LEU A 208 -7.47 -19.04 3.24
C LEU A 208 -8.86 -19.59 2.84
N LEU A 209 -9.15 -19.71 1.54
CA LEU A 209 -10.35 -20.39 1.04
C LEU A 209 -10.46 -21.83 1.57
N ALA A 210 -9.36 -22.58 1.57
CA ALA A 210 -9.35 -23.95 2.12
C ALA A 210 -9.69 -23.98 3.62
N LYS A 211 -9.26 -22.97 4.40
CA LYS A 211 -9.63 -22.83 5.82
C LYS A 211 -11.11 -22.50 5.98
N VAL A 212 -11.63 -21.56 5.18
CA VAL A 212 -13.04 -21.17 5.15
C VAL A 212 -13.95 -22.36 4.84
N ASP A 213 -13.61 -23.13 3.81
CA ASP A 213 -14.32 -24.36 3.42
C ASP A 213 -14.44 -25.36 4.58
N LYS A 214 -13.34 -25.58 5.31
CA LYS A 214 -13.33 -26.47 6.48
C LYS A 214 -14.25 -25.97 7.59
N LYS A 215 -14.41 -24.64 7.73
CA LYS A 215 -15.29 -24.03 8.72
C LYS A 215 -16.76 -24.07 8.32
N LEU A 216 -17.07 -23.94 7.03
CA LEU A 216 -18.44 -24.00 6.51
C LEU A 216 -19.04 -25.40 6.47
N ARG A 217 -18.20 -26.44 6.43
CA ARG A 217 -18.63 -27.85 6.45
C ARG A 217 -18.90 -28.40 7.86
N LYS A 218 -18.55 -27.64 8.90
CA LYS A 218 -18.78 -27.99 10.31
C LYS A 218 -20.07 -27.37 10.81
#